data_AF-A0A9D7GHX1-F1
#
_entry.id   AF-A0A9D7GHX1-F1
#
_cell.length_a   1.000
_cell.length_b   1.000
_cell.length_c   1.000
_cell.angle_alpha   90.00
_cell.angle_beta   90.00
_cell.angle_gamma   90.00
#
_symmetry.space_group_name_H-M   'P 1'
#
loop_
_entity.id
_entity.type
_entity.pdbx_description
1 polymer ?
#
loop_
_entity_poly.entity_id
_entity_poly.type
_entity_poly.pdbx_seq_one_letter_code
_entity_poly.pdbx_strand_id
1 'polypeptide(L)'
;MHGVRHGNGKDWWIVNFTDGFDSIITMLLSNEGVQYIRKESTGYIKKTDGTIGQIVFSPNGKKLLLYTGNYLFSDTGGGFCIWDFDRCTGKINDIKCIENKQNFIESGVAFSYDSKYFI
;
A
#
# COMPACT_ATOMS: atom_id res chain seq x y z
N MET A 1 7.58 2.29 0.24
CA MET A 1 7.79 1.64 -1.07
C MET A 1 7.83 0.14 -0.90
N HIS A 2 7.21 -0.63 -1.81
CA HIS A 2 7.34 -2.09 -1.86
C HIS A 2 7.24 -2.58 -3.31
N GLY A 3 7.88 -3.71 -3.61
CA GLY A 3 7.83 -4.35 -4.92
C GLY A 3 6.99 -5.64 -4.93
N VAL A 4 6.41 -5.99 -6.07
CA VAL A 4 5.73 -7.29 -6.27
C VAL A 4 5.84 -7.75 -7.73
N ARG A 5 5.89 -9.05 -7.95
CA ARG A 5 6.06 -9.61 -9.29
C ARG A 5 4.85 -9.34 -10.18
N HIS A 6 5.10 -8.83 -11.38
CA HIS A 6 4.10 -8.60 -12.42
C HIS A 6 3.37 -9.89 -12.79
N GLY A 7 2.15 -9.77 -13.33
CA GLY A 7 1.31 -10.89 -13.77
C GLY A 7 1.97 -11.79 -14.81
N ASN A 8 2.87 -11.22 -15.63
CA ASN A 8 3.66 -11.95 -16.63
C ASN A 8 4.79 -12.81 -16.04
N GLY A 9 5.06 -12.69 -14.74
CA GLY A 9 6.05 -13.52 -14.04
C GLY A 9 7.52 -13.18 -14.31
N LYS A 10 7.84 -12.10 -15.03
CA LYS A 10 9.22 -11.66 -15.30
C LYS A 10 9.52 -10.28 -14.74
N ASP A 11 8.57 -9.36 -14.91
CA ASP A 11 8.74 -7.96 -14.51
C ASP A 11 8.26 -7.74 -13.07
N TRP A 12 8.50 -6.54 -12.55
CA TRP A 12 8.14 -6.15 -11.20
C TRP A 12 7.35 -4.86 -11.18
N TRP A 13 6.31 -4.82 -10.37
CA TRP A 13 5.71 -3.58 -9.91
C TRP A 13 6.54 -3.01 -8.78
N ILE A 14 6.78 -1.71 -8.80
CA ILE A 14 7.28 -0.92 -7.68
C ILE A 14 6.19 0.08 -7.33
N VAL A 15 5.70 -0.01 -6.09
CA VAL A 15 4.57 0.80 -5.64
C VAL A 15 4.97 1.63 -4.43
N ASN A 16 4.50 2.87 -4.40
CA ASN A 16 4.68 3.76 -3.27
C ASN A 16 3.49 4.72 -3.16
N PHE A 17 3.30 5.29 -1.98
CA PHE A 17 2.29 6.33 -1.80
C PHE A 17 2.95 7.71 -1.89
N THR A 18 2.17 8.71 -2.26
CA THR A 18 2.54 10.12 -2.07
C THR A 18 2.51 10.49 -0.59
N ASP A 19 3.15 11.62 -0.27
CA ASP A 19 3.04 12.21 1.06
C ASP A 19 1.56 12.45 1.42
N GLY A 20 1.15 12.04 2.62
CA GLY A 20 -0.25 12.06 3.07
C GLY A 20 -1.13 10.90 2.59
N PHE A 21 -0.57 9.92 1.86
CA PHE A 21 -1.27 8.69 1.44
C PHE A 21 -2.54 8.90 0.58
N ASP A 22 -2.70 10.07 -0.04
CA ASP A 22 -3.86 10.42 -0.87
C ASP A 22 -3.83 9.79 -2.26
N SER A 23 -2.65 9.36 -2.71
CA SER A 23 -2.45 8.69 -3.98
C SER A 23 -1.39 7.59 -3.91
N ILE A 24 -1.52 6.62 -4.80
CA ILE A 24 -0.52 5.58 -5.07
C ILE A 24 0.14 5.88 -6.41
N ILE A 25 1.46 5.74 -6.43
CA ILE A 25 2.30 5.76 -7.62
C ILE A 25 2.71 4.31 -7.92
N THR A 26 2.42 3.86 -9.13
CA THR A 26 2.80 2.54 -9.63
C THR A 26 3.79 2.69 -10.78
N MET A 27 4.93 2.02 -10.66
CA MET A 27 5.98 1.94 -11.67
C MET A 27 6.22 0.49 -12.07
N LEU A 28 6.59 0.27 -13.33
CA LEU A 28 6.98 -1.03 -13.86
C LEU A 28 8.50 -1.07 -14.00
N LEU A 29 9.13 -2.09 -13.43
CA LEU A 29 10.53 -2.43 -13.64
C LEU A 29 10.60 -3.64 -14.59
N SER A 30 11.15 -3.44 -15.77
CA SER A 30 11.42 -4.46 -16.78
C SER A 30 12.90 -4.44 -17.20
N ASN A 31 13.26 -5.24 -18.20
CA ASN A 31 14.58 -5.18 -18.83
C ASN A 31 14.85 -3.87 -19.59
N GLU A 32 13.82 -3.09 -19.90
CA GLU A 32 13.93 -1.76 -20.52
C GLU A 32 14.18 -0.64 -19.49
N GLY A 33 14.14 -0.98 -18.19
CA GLY A 33 14.33 -0.05 -17.08
C GLY A 33 13.04 0.20 -16.29
N VAL A 34 13.01 1.34 -15.59
CA VAL A 34 11.86 1.75 -14.77
C VAL A 34 10.97 2.69 -15.58
N GLN A 35 9.69 2.34 -15.68
CA GLN A 35 8.67 3.12 -16.36
C GLN A 35 7.61 3.57 -15.36
N TYR A 36 7.28 4.87 -15.37
CA TYR A 36 6.12 5.38 -14.64
C TYR A 36 4.84 4.95 -15.37
N ILE A 37 3.93 4.28 -14.65
CA ILE A 37 2.70 3.76 -15.25
C ILE A 37 1.51 4.62 -14.87
N ARG A 38 1.32 4.93 -13.58
CA ARG A 38 0.17 5.70 -13.12
C ARG A 38 0.37 6.30 -11.73
N LYS A 39 -0.44 7.32 -11.47
CA LYS A 39 -0.80 7.81 -10.14
C LYS A 39 -2.32 7.73 -10.04
N GLU A 40 -2.84 7.07 -9.03
CA GLU A 40 -4.28 6.99 -8.79
C GLU A 40 -4.61 7.33 -7.34
N SER A 41 -5.79 7.94 -7.12
CA SER A 41 -6.22 8.29 -5.76
C SER A 41 -6.50 7.03 -4.97
N THR A 42 -6.14 7.05 -3.69
CA THR A 42 -6.42 5.98 -2.75
C THR A 42 -7.85 6.02 -2.23
N GLY A 43 -8.60 7.10 -2.55
CA GLY A 43 -9.87 7.44 -1.91
C GLY A 43 -9.70 8.18 -0.58
N TYR A 44 -8.47 8.42 -0.12
CA TYR A 44 -8.19 9.24 1.05
C TYR A 44 -7.84 10.67 0.69
N ILE A 45 -8.25 11.58 1.59
CA ILE A 45 -7.85 12.98 1.56
C ILE A 45 -6.87 13.17 2.71
N LYS A 46 -5.70 13.73 2.39
CA LYS A 46 -4.65 14.08 3.36
C LYS A 46 -5.24 14.93 4.49
N LYS A 47 -5.11 14.47 5.75
CA LYS A 47 -5.52 15.24 6.92
C LYS A 47 -4.39 16.11 7.48
N THR A 48 -3.13 15.68 7.38
CA THR A 48 -1.95 16.42 7.89
C THR A 48 -0.66 16.08 7.13
N ASP A 49 0.36 16.92 7.27
CA ASP A 49 1.73 16.69 6.76
C ASP A 49 2.53 15.75 7.67
N GLY A 50 3.48 14.99 7.12
CA GLY A 50 4.47 14.23 7.92
C GLY A 50 3.99 12.86 8.42
N THR A 51 3.10 12.20 7.71
CA THR A 51 2.56 10.90 8.13
C THR A 51 3.60 9.77 7.98
N ILE A 52 3.72 8.92 9.00
CA ILE A 52 4.58 7.74 8.99
C ILE A 52 3.74 6.53 8.62
N GLY A 53 4.24 5.69 7.72
CA GLY A 53 3.56 4.47 7.34
C GLY A 53 4.44 3.49 6.59
N GLN A 54 3.96 2.27 6.49
CA GLN A 54 4.61 1.17 5.80
C GLN A 54 3.63 0.52 4.84
N ILE A 55 4.12 0.08 3.69
CA ILE A 55 3.34 -0.72 2.76
C ILE A 55 3.98 -2.07 2.52
N VAL A 56 3.14 -3.10 2.39
CA VAL A 56 3.56 -4.47 2.09
C VAL A 56 2.57 -5.12 1.14
N PHE A 57 3.09 -5.90 0.20
CA PHE A 57 2.27 -6.79 -0.61
C PHE A 57 2.08 -8.13 0.09
N SER A 58 0.90 -8.70 -0.06
CA SER A 58 0.71 -10.14 0.20
C SER A 58 1.67 -10.98 -0.67
N PRO A 59 2.15 -12.15 -0.21
CA PRO A 59 3.06 -12.99 -0.99
C PRO A 59 2.55 -13.38 -2.37
N ASN A 60 1.23 -13.59 -2.52
CA ASN A 60 0.61 -13.85 -3.84
C ASN A 60 0.39 -12.58 -4.69
N GLY A 61 0.65 -11.41 -4.10
CA GLY A 61 0.61 -10.09 -4.70
C GLY A 61 -0.78 -9.58 -5.07
N LYS A 62 -1.85 -10.21 -4.58
CA LYS A 62 -3.24 -9.80 -4.88
C LYS A 62 -3.76 -8.72 -3.94
N LYS A 63 -3.08 -8.49 -2.82
CA LYS A 63 -3.43 -7.47 -1.82
C LYS A 63 -2.25 -6.57 -1.53
N LEU A 64 -2.51 -5.28 -1.36
CA LEU A 64 -1.59 -4.26 -0.87
C LEU A 64 -2.10 -3.73 0.46
N LEU A 65 -1.28 -3.80 1.51
CA LEU A 65 -1.60 -3.29 2.84
C LEU A 65 -0.77 -2.04 3.11
N LEU A 66 -1.42 -1.02 3.67
CA LEU A 66 -0.81 0.17 4.26
C LEU A 66 -1.07 0.13 5.77
N TYR A 67 -0.02 0.29 6.56
CA TYR A 67 -0.14 0.82 7.90
C TYR A 67 0.19 2.30 7.90
N THR A 68 -0.52 3.05 8.73
CA THR A 68 -0.15 4.41 9.11
C THR A 68 -0.24 4.55 10.63
N GLY A 69 0.74 5.22 11.22
CA GLY A 69 0.77 5.47 12.67
C GLY A 69 -0.05 6.69 13.11
N ASN A 70 -0.57 7.46 12.17
CA ASN A 70 -0.98 8.83 12.45
C ASN A 70 -2.10 9.30 11.51
N TYR A 71 -3.14 9.90 12.08
CA TYR A 71 -4.05 10.88 11.46
C TYR A 71 -4.82 10.49 10.19
N LEU A 72 -4.74 9.26 9.65
CA LEU A 72 -5.72 8.85 8.62
C LEU A 72 -7.11 8.66 9.24
N PHE A 73 -7.18 8.07 10.43
CA PHE A 73 -8.44 7.69 11.06
C PHE A 73 -8.85 8.64 12.22
N SER A 74 -7.94 8.97 13.14
CA SER A 74 -8.19 9.94 14.23
C SER A 74 -6.94 10.74 14.63
N ASP A 75 -7.17 11.79 15.43
CA ASP A 75 -6.12 12.70 15.91
C ASP A 75 -5.08 12.07 16.85
N THR A 76 -5.28 10.81 17.22
CA THR A 76 -4.40 10.13 18.18
C THR A 76 -4.07 8.67 17.81
N GLY A 77 -4.63 8.15 16.72
CA GLY A 77 -4.56 6.73 16.37
C GLY A 77 -4.01 6.41 14.98
N GLY A 78 -3.36 5.25 14.89
CA GLY A 78 -2.99 4.61 13.63
C GLY A 78 -4.07 3.69 13.09
N GLY A 79 -3.78 2.99 12.00
CA GLY A 79 -4.67 1.99 11.44
C GLY A 79 -4.15 1.43 10.13
N PHE A 80 -4.95 0.57 9.52
CA PHE A 80 -4.55 -0.14 8.31
C PHE A 80 -5.59 0.00 7.20
N CYS A 81 -5.10 0.06 5.97
CA CYS A 81 -5.90 -0.03 4.77
C CYS A 81 -5.38 -1.14 3.87
N ILE A 82 -6.30 -1.90 3.28
CA ILE A 82 -6.00 -2.94 2.33
C ILE A 82 -6.76 -2.71 1.04
N TRP A 83 -6.06 -2.89 -0.08
CA TRP A 83 -6.61 -2.85 -1.43
C TRP A 83 -6.39 -4.17 -2.14
N ASP A 84 -7.27 -4.45 -3.10
CA ASP A 84 -7.05 -5.46 -4.11
C ASP A 84 -6.11 -4.89 -5.17
N PHE A 85 -5.09 -5.65 -5.57
CA PHE A 85 -4.09 -5.24 -6.54
C PHE A 85 -4.09 -6.18 -7.74
N ASP A 86 -4.34 -5.62 -8.92
CA ASP A 86 -4.27 -6.35 -10.18
C ASP A 86 -2.83 -6.35 -10.72
N ARG A 87 -2.15 -7.48 -10.57
CA ARG A 87 -0.76 -7.66 -11.03
C ARG A 87 -0.60 -7.58 -12.55
N CYS A 88 -1.66 -7.64 -13.35
CA CYS A 88 -1.56 -7.50 -14.81
C CYS A 88 -1.61 -6.03 -15.25
N THR A 89 -2.27 -5.16 -14.48
CA THR A 89 -2.50 -3.76 -14.88
C THR A 89 -1.89 -2.73 -13.94
N GLY A 90 -1.50 -3.15 -12.73
CA GLY A 90 -0.95 -2.29 -11.68
C GLY A 90 -2.00 -1.42 -10.99
N LYS A 91 -3.29 -1.77 -11.10
CA LYS A 91 -4.42 -1.03 -10.50
C LYS A 91 -4.75 -1.51 -9.09
N ILE A 92 -5.16 -0.58 -8.24
CA ILE A 92 -5.82 -0.87 -6.96
C ILE A 92 -7.35 -0.78 -7.06
N ASN A 93 -8.07 -1.62 -6.30
CA ASN A 93 -9.54 -1.60 -6.18
C ASN A 93 -9.98 -2.00 -4.76
N ASP A 94 -11.28 -1.88 -4.46
CA ASP A 94 -11.96 -2.44 -3.29
C ASP A 94 -11.27 -2.17 -1.93
N ILE A 95 -11.04 -0.90 -1.64
CA ILE A 95 -10.42 -0.49 -0.38
C ILE A 95 -11.24 -0.89 0.85
N LYS A 96 -10.55 -1.39 1.88
CA LYS A 96 -11.10 -1.59 3.23
C LYS A 96 -10.12 -1.06 4.25
N CYS A 97 -10.62 -0.37 5.26
CA CYS A 97 -9.76 0.21 6.29
C CYS A 97 -10.32 0.01 7.68
N ILE A 98 -9.40 -0.16 8.63
CA ILE A 98 -9.67 -0.44 10.02
C ILE A 98 -8.79 0.49 10.85
N GLU A 99 -9.43 1.27 11.71
CA GLU A 99 -8.76 2.10 12.69
C GLU A 99 -8.30 1.26 13.89
N ASN A 100 -7.08 1.51 14.36
CA ASN A 100 -6.65 1.00 15.65
C ASN A 100 -7.18 1.91 16.75
N LYS A 101 -7.96 1.33 17.68
CA LYS A 101 -8.47 2.03 18.87
C LYS A 101 -7.40 2.32 19.92
N GLN A 102 -6.17 1.85 19.72
CA GLN A 102 -5.04 2.09 20.60
C GLN A 102 -4.04 3.02 19.89
N ASN A 103 -3.50 3.98 20.63
CA ASN A 103 -2.64 5.04 20.13
C ASN A 103 -1.21 4.54 19.89
N PHE A 104 -1.04 3.67 18.89
CA PHE A 104 0.27 3.25 18.41
C PHE A 104 0.66 4.10 17.21
N ILE A 105 1.74 4.86 17.37
CA ILE A 105 2.30 5.71 16.32
C ILE A 105 3.41 4.96 15.56
N GLU A 106 4.03 3.96 16.21
CA GLU A 106 5.16 3.21 15.67
C GLU A 106 4.79 1.71 15.60
N SER A 107 4.46 1.23 14.41
CA SER A 107 4.24 -0.19 14.15
C SER A 107 4.71 -0.54 12.74
N GLY A 108 4.93 -1.83 12.53
CA GLY A 108 5.11 -2.42 11.21
C GLY A 108 3.93 -3.29 10.83
N VAL A 109 3.94 -3.76 9.59
CA VAL A 109 3.00 -4.75 9.07
C VAL A 109 3.70 -5.86 8.31
N ALA A 110 3.12 -7.04 8.36
CA ALA A 110 3.54 -8.17 7.55
C ALA A 110 2.37 -9.09 7.17
N PHE A 111 2.48 -9.73 6.01
CA PHE A 111 1.57 -10.81 5.62
C PHE A 111 2.15 -12.17 6.00
N SER A 112 1.26 -13.07 6.43
CA SER A 112 1.54 -14.51 6.48
C SER A 112 1.91 -15.06 5.10
N TYR A 113 2.73 -16.12 5.08
CA TYR A 113 3.27 -16.70 3.85
C TYR A 113 2.18 -17.15 2.86
N ASP A 114 1.08 -17.71 3.36
CA ASP A 114 -0.04 -18.18 2.53
C ASP A 114 -1.03 -17.06 2.14
N SER A 115 -0.72 -15.81 2.50
CA SER A 115 -1.51 -14.61 2.21
C SER A 115 -2.90 -14.56 2.86
N LYS A 116 -3.19 -15.39 3.88
CA LYS A 116 -4.51 -15.40 4.53
C LYS A 116 -4.64 -14.41 5.68
N TYR A 117 -3.55 -14.17 6.38
CA TYR A 117 -3.49 -13.32 7.57
C TYR A 117 -2.42 -12.23 7.40
N PHE A 118 -2.58 -11.15 8.15
CA PHE A 118 -1.56 -10.12 8.35
C PHE A 118 -1.50 -9.73 9.82
N ILE A 119 -0.35 -9.19 10.22
CA ILE A 119 -0.09 -8.57 11.52
C ILE A 119 0.33 -7.13 11.31
#